data_AF-A0A1Q7WQS7-F1
#
_entry.id   AF-A0A1Q7WQS7-F1
#
_cell.length_a   1.000
_cell.length_b   1.000
_cell.length_c   1.000
_cell.angle_alpha   90.00
_cell.angle_beta   90.00
_cell.angle_gamma   90.00
#
_symmetry.space_group_name_H-M   'P 1'
#
loop_
_entity.id
_entity.type
_entity.pdbx_description
1 polymer ?
#
loop_
_entity_poly.entity_id
_entity_poly.type
_entity_poly.pdbx_seq_one_letter_code
_entity_poly.pdbx_strand_id
1 'polypeptide(L)' 'MIGKAADTLGWRPKVDIDKGLEATIAYFSLSMETNSRDATVASIDTARAARARLPRRRQGRVQPTPAAQAKQEDM' A
#
# COMPACT_ATOMS: atom_id res chain seq x y z
N MET A 1 9.62 3.16 -8.28
CA MET A 1 9.75 4.64 -8.44
C MET A 1 10.85 5.27 -7.59
N ILE A 2 11.44 4.59 -6.60
CA ILE A 2 12.53 5.16 -5.78
C ILE A 2 13.86 5.23 -6.57
N GLY A 3 14.16 4.22 -7.40
CA GLY A 3 15.41 4.19 -8.20
C GLY A 3 15.58 5.44 -9.08
N LYS A 4 14.55 5.82 -9.84
CA LYS A 4 14.61 7.03 -10.69
C LYS A 4 14.93 8.31 -9.90
N ALA A 5 14.39 8.47 -8.69
CA ALA A 5 14.69 9.64 -7.85
C ALA A 5 16.13 9.65 -7.34
N ALA A 6 16.71 8.48 -7.04
CA ALA A 6 18.11 8.36 -6.69
C ALA A 6 19.02 8.70 -7.87
N ASP A 7 18.67 8.22 -9.06
CA ASP A 7 19.50 8.41 -10.26
C ASP A 7 19.44 9.86 -10.80
N THR A 8 18.27 10.50 -10.75
CA THR A 8 18.10 11.86 -11.31
C THR A 8 18.34 12.98 -10.32
N LEU A 9 18.06 12.75 -9.03
CA LEU A 9 18.10 13.80 -8.00
C LEU A 9 19.14 13.52 -6.91
N GLY A 10 19.84 12.38 -6.96
CA GLY A 10 20.71 11.94 -5.87
C GLY A 10 19.97 11.69 -4.55
N TRP A 11 18.64 11.68 -4.59
CA TRP A 11 17.82 11.64 -3.39
C TRP A 11 17.59 10.20 -2.95
N ARG A 12 17.78 9.94 -1.65
CA ARG A 12 17.46 8.65 -1.05
C ARG A 12 16.68 8.82 0.25
N PRO A 13 15.74 7.91 0.57
CA PRO A 13 15.09 7.89 1.88
C PRO A 13 16.15 7.70 2.97
N LYS A 14 16.11 8.54 4.00
CA LYS A 14 17.01 8.45 5.15
C LYS A 14 16.46 7.53 6.25
N VAL A 15 15.15 7.35 6.28
CA VAL A 15 14.44 6.61 7.32
C VAL A 15 14.08 5.25 6.75
N ASP A 16 14.48 4.21 7.49
CA ASP A 16 14.08 2.84 7.21
C ASP A 16 12.57 2.66 7.42
N ILE A 17 11.96 1.75 6.66
CA ILE A 17 10.51 1.54 6.72
C ILE A 17 10.05 1.07 8.09
N ASP A 18 10.80 0.18 8.75
CA ASP A 18 10.42 -0.38 10.04
C ASP A 18 10.44 0.72 11.11
N LYS A 19 11.49 1.56 11.09
CA LYS A 19 11.58 2.74 11.96
C LYS A 19 10.47 3.75 11.71
N GLY A 20 10.12 3.97 10.44
CA GLY A 20 9.01 4.85 10.07
C GLY A 20 7.67 4.33 10.58
N LEU A 21 7.45 3.01 10.52
CA LEU A 21 6.24 2.36 11.02
C LEU A 21 6.16 2.43 12.54
N GLU A 22 7.23 2.12 13.26
CA GLU A 22 7.30 2.25 14.72
C GLU A 22 6.93 3.66 15.18
N ALA A 23 7.54 4.69 14.59
CA ALA A 23 7.24 6.08 14.92
C ALA A 23 5.78 6.45 14.63
N THR A 24 5.22 5.94 13.54
CA THR A 24 3.82 6.18 13.17
C THR A 24 2.87 5.51 14.15
N ILE A 25 3.13 4.26 14.54
CA ILE A 25 2.34 3.54 15.54
C ILE A 25 2.39 4.29 16.87
N ALA A 26 3.58 4.67 17.33
CA ALA A 26 3.75 5.40 18.58
C ALA A 26 2.98 6.73 18.59
N TYR A 27 3.00 7.48 17.48
CA TYR A 27 2.22 8.70 17.34
C TYR A 27 0.72 8.44 17.50
N PHE A 28 0.17 7.43 16.82
CA PHE A 28 -1.25 7.12 16.92
C PHE A 28 -1.64 6.58 18.29
N SER A 29 -0.81 5.74 18.92
CA SER A 29 -1.02 5.28 20.29
C SER A 29 -1.14 6.45 21.26
N LEU A 30 -0.18 7.39 21.21
CA LEU A 30 -0.23 8.61 22.02
C LEU A 30 -1.45 9.48 21.68
N SER A 31 -1.76 9.64 20.39
CA SER A 31 -2.90 10.45 19.96
C SER A 31 -4.24 9.88 20.43
N MET A 32 -4.40 8.57 20.48
CA MET A 32 -5.62 7.92 20.96
C MET A 32 -5.79 8.05 22.47
N GLU A 33 -4.69 8.00 23.22
CA GLU A 33 -4.70 8.15 24.67
C GLU A 33 -4.93 9.61 25.10
N THR A 34 -4.35 10.56 24.37
CA THR A 34 -4.44 12.01 24.68
C THR A 34 -5.68 12.68 24.11
N ASN A 35 -6.19 12.21 22.98
CA ASN A 35 -7.42 12.67 22.37
C ASN A 35 -8.37 11.49 22.35
N SER A 36 -9.28 11.43 23.32
CA SER A 36 -10.40 10.49 23.32
C SER A 36 -11.31 10.79 22.13
N ARG A 37 -10.92 10.31 20.95
CA ARG A 37 -11.77 10.30 19.77
C ARG A 37 -12.59 9.03 19.85
N ASP A 38 -13.85 9.16 20.23
CA ASP A 38 -14.83 8.09 20.09
C ASP A 38 -14.98 7.76 18.60
N ALA A 39 -14.17 6.82 18.12
CA ALA A 39 -14.29 6.26 16.79
C ALA A 39 -15.54 5.38 16.78
N THR A 40 -16.69 5.98 16.51
CA THR A 40 -17.93 5.25 16.32
C THR A 40 -17.85 4.38 15.06
N VAL A 41 -18.58 3.26 15.03
CA VAL A 41 -18.64 2.34 13.87
C VAL A 41 -18.92 3.11 12.56
N ALA A 42 -19.80 4.12 12.63
CA ALA A 42 -20.11 5.01 11.50
C ALA A 42 -18.88 5.74 10.94
N SER A 43 -17.95 6.18 11.79
CA SER A 43 -16.71 6.85 11.37
C SER A 43 -15.77 5.89 10.63
N ILE A 44 -15.71 4.62 11.07
CA ILE A 44 -14.89 3.58 10.45
C ILE A 44 -15.46 3.18 9.10
N ASP A 45 -16.78 3.02 9.00
CA ASP A 45 -17.44 2.68 7.74
C ASP A 45 -17.33 3.81 6.71
N THR A 46 -17.38 5.07 7.16
CA THR A 46 -17.15 6.24 6.31
C THR A 46 -15.71 6.26 5.78
N ALA A 47 -14.72 5.98 6.64
CA ALA A 47 -13.32 5.87 6.23
C ALA A 47 -13.10 4.71 5.25
N ARG A 48 -13.76 3.56 5.48
CA ARG A 48 -13.72 2.39 4.59
C ARG A 48 -14.33 2.69 3.22
N ALA A 49 -15.49 3.35 3.20
CA ALA A 49 -16.16 3.78 1.97
C ALA A 49 -15.33 4.81 1.19
N ALA A 50 -14.71 5.78 1.87
CA ALA A 50 -13.78 6.71 1.26
C ALA A 50 -12.56 5.99 0.64
N ARG A 51 -12.03 4.97 1.32
CA ARG A 51 -10.93 4.13 0.82
C ARG A 51 -11.30 3.31 -0.41
N ALA A 52 -12.55 2.86 -0.51
CA ALA A 52 -13.06 2.16 -1.70
C ALA A 52 -13.23 3.09 -2.91
N ARG A 53 -13.45 4.39 -2.68
CA ARG A 53 -13.61 5.41 -3.73
C ARG A 53 -12.30 5.94 -4.28
N LEU A 54 -11.18 5.70 -3.60
CA LEU A 54 -9.86 6.05 -4.12
C LEU A 54 -9.57 5.21 -5.38
N PRO A 55 -9.18 5.85 -6.51
CA PRO A 55 -8.89 5.12 -7.72
C PRO A 55 -7.79 4.11 -7.42
N ARG A 56 -8.07 2.82 -7.66
CA ARG A 56 -7.06 1.75 -7.63
C ARG A 56 -5.94 2.15 -8.58
N ARG A 57 -4.86 2.74 -8.06
CA ARG A 57 -3.60 2.84 -8.80
C ARG A 57 -3.26 1.42 -9.19
N ARG A 58 -3.36 1.12 -10.49
CA ARG A 58 -3.02 -0.15 -11.13
C ARG A 58 -1.76 -0.72 -10.47
N GLN A 59 -1.95 -1.66 -9.55
CA GLN A 59 -0.95 -2.65 -9.24
C GLN A 59 -0.71 -3.42 -10.54
N GLY A 60 0.56 -3.65 -10.84
CA GLY A 60 1.02 -4.19 -12.11
C GLY A 60 0.19 -5.38 -12.57
N ARG A 61 -0.17 -5.29 -13.84
CA ARG A 61 -0.67 -6.38 -14.67
C ARG A 61 0.26 -7.58 -14.51
N VAL A 62 -0.07 -8.52 -13.62
CA VAL A 62 0.41 -9.90 -13.78
C VAL A 62 -0.34 -10.40 -15.01
N GLN A 63 0.31 -10.34 -16.16
CA GLN A 63 -0.16 -11.10 -17.32
C GLN A 63 0.03 -12.57 -16.95
N PRO A 64 -1.01 -13.41 -16.93
CA PRO A 64 -0.78 -14.83 -17.10
C PRO A 64 -0.18 -15.01 -18.49
N THR A 65 1.05 -15.52 -18.54
CA THR A 65 1.73 -15.91 -19.76
C THR A 65 0.85 -16.94 -20.50
N PRO A 66 0.53 -16.78 -21.80
CA PRO A 66 -0.04 -17.86 -22.58
C PRO A 66 1.11 -18.81 -22.94
N ALA A 67 1.40 -19.76 -22.06
CA ALA A 67 2.34 -20.84 -22.34
C ALA A 67 1.67 -22.18 -21.99
N ALA A 68 0.86 -22.68 -22.92
CA ALA A 68 0.61 -24.12 -23.15
C ALA A 68 -0.43 -24.32 -24.27
N GLN A 69 -0.03 -24.08 -25.52
CA GLN A 69 -0.58 -24.82 -26.65
C GLN A 69 0.62 -25.47 -27.36
N ALA A 70 0.93 -26.70 -26.96
CA ALA A 70 1.64 -27.70 -27.75
C ALA A 70 1.82 -28.97 -26.91
N LYS A 71 0.86 -29.90 -27.01
CA LYS A 71 1.07 -31.38 -27.03
C LYS A 71 -0.26 -32.12 -26.84
N GLN A 72 -0.86 -32.46 -27.96
CA GLN A 72 -1.74 -33.62 -28.21
C GLN A 72 -1.51 -33.88 -29.70
N GLU A 73 -0.43 -34.55 -30.11
CA GLU A 73 -0.18 -36.00 -30.02
C GLU A 73 -1.40 -36.81 -30.47
N ASP A 74 -1.26 -37.34 -31.69
CA ASP A 74 -1.85 -38.55 -32.28
C ASP A 74 -3.33 -38.88 -32.01
N MET A 75 -4.14 -38.75 -33.07
CA MET A 75 -4.96 -39.86 -33.58
C MET A 75 -5.29 -39.68 -35.06
#